data_AF-A0A8S1F561-F1
#
_entry.id   AF-A0A8S1F561-F1
#
_cell.length_a   1.000
_cell.length_b   1.000
_cell.length_c   1.000
_cell.angle_alpha   90.00
_cell.angle_beta   90.00
_cell.angle_gamma   90.00
#
_symmetry.space_group_name_H-M   'P 1'
#
loop_
_entity.id
_entity.type
_entity.pdbx_description
1 polymer ?
#
loop_
_entity_poly.entity_id
_entity_poly.type
_entity_poly.pdbx_seq_one_letter_code
_entity_poly.pdbx_strand_id
1 'polypeptide(L)'
;MKKEVLQLAAFEAVDLTEKLFNETEKHMAEELTDVSFKSSEFAWLQYTYADQYAKYISFAAISSNLAAKTIIEKSHKKAKHGVSFVPVEGTKMKEICPIDHIEECIIGKYRSYTGHCNNIKKPRSGAAYEKLRRFLPADYGDGISSVRLSVSGNELASPRALSSLFTPSPSGHAVCSLLLAPFLSFIYDDMVHVPSNRIFKRE
;
A
#
# COMPACT_ATOMS: atom_id res chain seq x y z
N MET A 1 -25.70 5.15 -11.35
CA MET A 1 -25.36 3.91 -10.62
C MET A 1 -26.38 3.75 -9.50
N LYS A 2 -27.02 2.58 -9.36
CA LYS A 2 -28.03 2.37 -8.31
C LYS A 2 -27.35 2.32 -6.93
N LYS A 3 -27.92 2.98 -5.92
CA LYS A 3 -27.40 3.01 -4.54
C LYS A 3 -27.24 1.61 -3.94
N GLU A 4 -28.13 0.70 -4.29
CA GLU A 4 -28.09 -0.72 -3.88
C GLU A 4 -26.81 -1.43 -4.36
N VAL A 5 -26.34 -1.16 -5.59
CA VAL A 5 -25.12 -1.76 -6.13
C VAL A 5 -23.90 -1.32 -5.34
N LEU A 6 -23.86 -0.04 -4.93
CA LEU A 6 -22.79 0.49 -4.10
C LEU A 6 -22.76 -0.14 -2.72
N GLN A 7 -23.92 -0.21 -2.07
CA GLN A 7 -24.04 -0.79 -0.73
C GLN A 7 -23.66 -2.27 -0.73
N LEU A 8 -24.15 -3.04 -1.71
CA LEU A 8 -23.84 -4.45 -1.85
C LEU A 8 -22.34 -4.67 -2.14
N ALA A 9 -21.77 -3.92 -3.09
CA ALA A 9 -20.36 -4.06 -3.43
C ALA A 9 -19.43 -3.67 -2.27
N ALA A 10 -19.79 -2.62 -1.51
CA ALA A 10 -19.03 -2.23 -0.33
C ALA A 10 -19.12 -3.30 0.76
N PHE A 11 -20.33 -3.84 1.04
CA PHE A 11 -20.52 -4.90 2.03
C PHE A 11 -19.72 -6.16 1.67
N GLU A 12 -19.87 -6.65 0.44
CA GLU A 12 -19.17 -7.83 -0.06
C GLU A 12 -17.64 -7.66 0.00
N ALA A 13 -17.14 -6.48 -0.36
CA ALA A 13 -15.70 -6.21 -0.29
C ALA A 13 -15.16 -6.20 1.14
N VAL A 14 -15.90 -5.62 2.10
CA VAL A 14 -15.50 -5.63 3.51
C VAL A 14 -15.51 -7.06 4.06
N ASP A 15 -16.57 -7.82 3.81
CA ASP A 15 -16.71 -9.21 4.27
C ASP A 15 -15.60 -10.12 3.70
N LEU A 16 -15.30 -9.98 2.41
CA LEU A 16 -14.20 -10.73 1.78
C LEU A 16 -12.83 -10.33 2.35
N THR A 17 -12.62 -9.04 2.64
CA THR A 17 -11.35 -8.59 3.25
C THR A 17 -11.23 -9.09 4.68
N GLU A 18 -12.32 -9.09 5.45
CA GLU A 18 -12.35 -9.63 6.81
C GLU A 18 -12.06 -11.14 6.83
N LYS A 19 -12.69 -11.92 5.95
CA LYS A 19 -12.37 -13.35 5.77
C LYS A 19 -10.91 -13.54 5.40
N LEU A 20 -10.41 -12.78 4.43
CA LEU A 20 -9.01 -12.85 4.02
C LEU A 20 -8.10 -12.61 5.23
N PHE A 21 -8.26 -11.52 5.97
CA PHE A 21 -7.40 -11.22 7.11
C PHE A 21 -7.52 -12.27 8.21
N ASN A 22 -8.75 -12.64 8.62
CA ASN A 22 -8.94 -13.57 9.73
C ASN A 22 -8.47 -15.00 9.39
N GLU A 23 -8.72 -15.48 8.17
CA GLU A 23 -8.35 -16.84 7.77
C GLU A 23 -6.87 -16.91 7.37
N THR A 24 -6.39 -15.99 6.52
CA THR A 24 -5.02 -16.08 6.02
C THR A 24 -4.00 -15.75 7.10
N GLU A 25 -4.27 -14.82 8.01
CA GLU A 25 -3.29 -14.53 9.07
C GLU A 25 -3.19 -15.67 10.07
N LYS A 26 -4.32 -16.29 10.41
CA LYS A 26 -4.32 -17.48 11.26
C LYS A 26 -3.55 -18.60 10.59
N HIS A 27 -3.85 -18.88 9.32
CA HIS A 27 -3.17 -19.91 8.55
C HIS A 27 -1.67 -19.62 8.38
N MET A 28 -1.30 -18.37 8.05
CA MET A 28 0.10 -17.94 7.95
C MET A 28 0.82 -18.09 9.28
N ALA A 29 0.19 -17.72 10.40
CA ALA A 29 0.79 -17.84 11.73
C ALA A 29 0.91 -19.29 12.23
N GLU A 30 0.01 -20.18 11.79
CA GLU A 30 0.01 -21.60 12.15
C GLU A 30 1.00 -22.41 11.30
N GLU A 31 1.14 -22.09 10.01
CA GLU A 31 1.95 -22.89 9.08
C GLU A 31 3.36 -22.33 8.82
N LEU A 32 3.54 -21.01 8.82
CA LEU A 32 4.82 -20.41 8.44
C LEU A 32 5.75 -20.31 9.64
N THR A 33 6.81 -21.11 9.59
CA THR A 33 7.95 -21.07 10.52
C THR A 33 9.17 -20.42 9.84
N ASP A 34 10.19 -20.05 10.63
CA ASP A 34 11.44 -19.45 10.11
C ASP A 34 12.14 -20.31 9.04
N VAL A 35 11.92 -21.64 9.06
CA VAL A 35 12.49 -22.59 8.09
C VAL A 35 11.76 -22.58 6.73
N SER A 36 10.57 -21.96 6.67
CA SER A 36 9.73 -21.92 5.47
C SER A 36 10.22 -20.91 4.43
N PHE A 37 11.16 -20.04 4.80
CA PHE A 37 11.66 -18.95 3.97
C PHE A 37 13.13 -19.10 3.64
N LYS A 38 13.52 -18.71 2.43
CA LYS A 38 14.93 -18.48 2.11
C LYS A 38 15.43 -17.29 2.92
N SER A 39 16.73 -17.26 3.23
CA SER A 39 17.34 -16.15 3.98
C SER A 39 17.08 -14.77 3.33
N SER A 40 17.03 -14.71 2.00
CA SER A 40 16.69 -13.48 1.27
C SER A 40 15.24 -13.03 1.48
N GLU A 41 14.31 -13.98 1.60
CA GLU A 41 12.90 -13.69 1.85
C GLU A 41 12.73 -13.19 3.28
N PHE A 42 13.40 -13.84 4.24
CA PHE A 42 13.40 -13.39 5.63
C PHE A 42 13.99 -11.99 5.80
N ALA A 43 15.13 -11.71 5.17
CA ALA A 43 15.75 -10.37 5.18
C ALA A 43 14.81 -9.31 4.57
N TRP A 44 14.13 -9.63 3.46
CA TRP A 44 13.14 -8.74 2.86
C TRP A 44 11.94 -8.48 3.77
N LEU A 45 11.46 -9.52 4.47
CA LEU A 45 10.37 -9.41 5.43
C LEU A 45 10.75 -8.53 6.62
N GLN A 46 11.95 -8.68 7.16
CA GLN A 46 12.45 -7.82 8.24
C GLN A 46 12.57 -6.36 7.79
N TYR A 47 13.09 -6.14 6.58
CA TYR A 47 13.20 -4.80 6.00
C TYR A 47 11.83 -4.15 5.73
N THR A 48 10.83 -4.94 5.32
CA THR A 48 9.49 -4.44 4.95
C THR A 48 8.41 -4.72 6.00
N TYR A 49 8.79 -4.90 7.26
CA TYR A 49 7.86 -5.25 8.32
C TYR A 49 6.71 -4.22 8.49
N ALA A 50 5.50 -4.72 8.73
CA ALA A 50 4.31 -3.92 8.99
C ALA A 50 3.93 -3.94 10.48
N ASP A 51 3.74 -2.76 11.06
CA ASP A 51 3.14 -2.65 12.40
C ASP A 51 1.60 -2.82 12.37
N GLN A 52 1.01 -2.91 13.56
CA GLN A 52 -0.43 -3.11 13.73
C GLN A 52 -1.27 -1.95 13.17
N TYR A 53 -0.77 -0.71 13.21
CA TYR A 53 -1.51 0.46 12.75
C TYR A 53 -1.50 0.54 11.21
N ALA A 54 -0.36 0.24 10.57
CA ALA A 54 -0.26 0.07 9.12
C ALA A 54 -1.20 -1.04 8.62
N LYS A 55 -1.31 -2.14 9.37
CA LYS A 55 -2.26 -3.21 9.09
C LYS A 55 -3.72 -2.74 9.18
N TYR A 56 -4.07 -1.95 10.19
CA TYR A 56 -5.42 -1.37 10.32
C TYR A 56 -5.78 -0.46 9.14
N ILE A 57 -4.87 0.41 8.72
CA ILE A 57 -5.09 1.31 7.57
C ILE A 57 -5.13 0.51 6.25
N SER A 58 -4.31 -0.53 6.11
CA SER A 58 -4.29 -1.35 4.89
C SER A 58 -5.58 -2.14 4.70
N PHE A 59 -6.25 -2.56 5.78
CA PHE A 59 -7.57 -3.19 5.71
C PHE A 59 -8.59 -2.31 4.96
N ALA A 60 -8.65 -1.02 5.30
CA ALA A 60 -9.54 -0.06 4.65
C ALA A 60 -9.18 0.14 3.17
N ALA A 61 -7.88 0.20 2.86
CA ALA A 61 -7.38 0.37 1.51
C ALA A 61 -7.68 -0.85 0.62
N ILE A 62 -7.46 -2.07 1.13
CA ILE A 62 -7.74 -3.33 0.41
C ILE A 62 -9.25 -3.47 0.17
N SER A 63 -10.07 -3.23 1.20
CA SER A 63 -11.53 -3.21 1.08
C SER A 63 -11.99 -2.20 0.02
N SER A 64 -11.38 -1.01 -0.02
CA SER A 64 -11.69 0.03 -1.00
C SER A 64 -11.35 -0.40 -2.44
N ASN A 65 -10.20 -1.04 -2.65
CA ASN A 65 -9.79 -1.54 -3.97
C ASN A 65 -10.71 -2.65 -4.46
N LEU A 66 -11.07 -3.59 -3.56
CA LEU A 66 -11.99 -4.67 -3.89
C LEU A 66 -13.40 -4.14 -4.20
N ALA A 67 -13.91 -3.22 -3.37
CA ALA A 67 -15.19 -2.57 -3.62
C ALA A 67 -15.17 -1.85 -4.98
N ALA A 68 -14.09 -1.13 -5.29
CA ALA A 68 -13.95 -0.46 -6.57
C ALA A 68 -13.99 -1.44 -7.75
N LYS A 69 -13.31 -2.58 -7.63
CA LYS A 69 -13.30 -3.63 -8.65
C LYS A 69 -14.70 -4.21 -8.87
N THR A 70 -15.38 -4.59 -7.80
CA THR A 70 -16.75 -5.12 -7.85
C THR A 70 -17.74 -4.11 -8.44
N ILE A 71 -17.57 -2.81 -8.14
CA ILE A 71 -18.39 -1.75 -8.73
C ILE A 71 -18.16 -1.65 -10.24
N ILE A 72 -16.92 -1.69 -10.72
CA ILE A 72 -16.61 -1.63 -12.16
C ILE A 72 -17.14 -2.86 -12.91
N GLU A 73 -17.07 -4.03 -12.29
CA GLU A 73 -17.59 -5.27 -12.87
C GLU A 73 -19.12 -5.26 -12.97
N LYS A 74 -19.82 -4.80 -11.92
CA LYS A 74 -21.30 -4.76 -11.86
C LYS A 74 -21.90 -3.54 -12.58
N SER A 75 -21.17 -2.43 -12.68
CA SER A 75 -21.59 -1.19 -13.35
C SER A 75 -20.88 -1.09 -14.70
N HIS A 76 -21.58 -1.43 -15.80
CA HIS A 76 -21.11 -1.39 -17.19
C HIS A 76 -19.93 -0.41 -17.46
N LYS A 77 -18.89 -0.87 -18.18
CA LYS A 77 -17.55 -0.29 -18.53
C LYS A 77 -17.35 1.25 -18.58
N LYS A 78 -18.39 2.07 -18.65
CA LYS A 78 -18.33 3.54 -18.59
C LYS A 78 -17.95 4.10 -17.21
N ALA A 79 -17.94 3.30 -16.14
CA ALA A 79 -17.61 3.74 -14.78
C ALA A 79 -16.11 3.75 -14.43
N LYS A 80 -15.21 3.35 -15.35
CA LYS A 80 -13.77 3.14 -15.05
C LYS A 80 -13.04 4.34 -14.43
N HIS A 81 -13.43 5.57 -14.78
CA HIS A 81 -12.69 6.78 -14.37
C HIS A 81 -13.34 7.57 -13.23
N GLY A 82 -14.40 7.03 -12.59
CA GLY A 82 -15.19 7.76 -11.59
C GLY A 82 -15.32 7.09 -10.22
N VAL A 83 -14.85 5.84 -10.08
CA VAL A 83 -15.06 5.06 -8.85
C VAL A 83 -14.37 5.68 -7.63
N SER A 84 -13.22 6.34 -7.83
CA SER A 84 -12.49 7.05 -6.77
C SER A 84 -13.24 8.25 -6.17
N PHE A 85 -14.30 8.74 -6.84
CA PHE A 85 -15.10 9.88 -6.39
C PHE A 85 -16.51 9.48 -5.90
N VAL A 86 -16.77 8.18 -5.78
CA VAL A 86 -18.05 7.69 -5.29
C VAL A 86 -18.15 7.95 -3.78
N PRO A 87 -19.22 8.61 -3.31
CA PRO A 87 -19.42 8.85 -1.89
C PRO A 87 -19.58 7.53 -1.14
N VAL A 88 -18.96 7.44 0.03
CA VAL A 88 -19.01 6.27 0.92
C VAL A 88 -20.20 6.31 1.87
N GLU A 89 -20.93 7.43 1.93
CA GLU A 89 -22.07 7.65 2.81
C GLU A 89 -23.16 6.59 2.63
N GLY A 90 -23.57 5.96 3.75
CA GLY A 90 -24.58 4.90 3.77
C GLY A 90 -24.09 3.55 3.23
N THR A 91 -22.77 3.36 3.13
CA THR A 91 -22.13 2.07 2.82
C THR A 91 -21.26 1.61 3.99
N LYS A 92 -20.97 0.30 4.06
CA LYS A 92 -20.06 -0.28 5.07
C LYS A 92 -18.66 0.35 5.04
N MET A 93 -18.26 0.91 3.89
CA MET A 93 -16.97 1.58 3.72
C MET A 93 -16.82 2.80 4.63
N LYS A 94 -17.92 3.50 4.99
CA LYS A 94 -17.88 4.66 5.89
C LYS A 94 -17.35 4.31 7.28
N GLU A 95 -17.60 3.09 7.74
CA GLU A 95 -17.21 2.63 9.07
C GLU A 95 -15.72 2.27 9.16
N ILE A 96 -15.11 1.88 8.03
CA ILE A 96 -13.74 1.34 7.99
C ILE A 96 -12.73 2.34 7.41
N CYS A 97 -13.16 3.30 6.59
CA CYS A 97 -12.26 4.31 6.06
C CYS A 97 -11.74 5.20 7.21
N PRO A 98 -10.41 5.37 7.37
CA PRO A 98 -9.84 6.19 8.42
C PRO A 98 -10.12 7.67 8.11
N ILE A 99 -11.15 8.22 8.73
CA ILE A 99 -11.48 9.64 8.70
C ILE A 99 -10.97 10.26 10.01
N ASP A 100 -9.65 10.33 10.16
CA ASP A 100 -9.07 11.17 11.20
C ASP A 100 -8.98 12.59 10.67
N HIS A 101 -9.96 13.40 11.08
CA HIS A 101 -9.92 14.83 10.92
C HIS A 101 -9.13 15.41 12.10
N ILE A 102 -7.94 15.92 11.80
CA ILE A 102 -7.22 16.79 12.74
C ILE A 102 -7.97 18.13 12.74
N GLU A 103 -8.81 18.33 13.75
CA GLU A 103 -9.63 19.54 13.88
C GLU A 103 -8.77 20.76 14.26
N GLU A 104 -7.81 20.58 15.16
CA GLU A 104 -6.92 21.64 15.61
C GLU A 104 -5.49 21.15 15.80
N CYS A 105 -4.52 21.97 15.38
CA CYS A 105 -3.11 21.72 15.59
C CYS A 105 -2.63 22.40 16.87
N ILE A 106 -2.15 21.60 17.82
CA ILE A 106 -1.59 22.10 19.07
C ILE A 106 -0.24 22.76 18.79
N ILE A 107 -0.05 23.97 19.29
CA ILE A 107 1.22 24.69 19.19
C ILE A 107 2.24 24.03 20.12
N GLY A 108 3.37 23.61 19.57
CA GLY A 108 4.49 23.03 20.30
C GLY A 108 5.83 23.57 19.83
N LYS A 109 6.84 23.55 20.71
CA LYS A 109 8.21 23.95 20.37
C LYS A 109 8.94 22.91 19.50
N TYR A 110 8.52 21.65 19.58
CA TYR A 110 9.19 20.52 18.94
C TYR A 110 8.29 19.86 17.91
N ARG A 111 8.90 19.10 17.00
CA ARG A 111 8.18 18.31 16.00
C ARG A 111 7.40 17.20 16.70
N SER A 112 6.21 16.91 16.19
CA SER A 112 5.51 15.67 16.53
C SER A 112 6.30 14.48 16.00
N TYR A 113 6.27 13.36 16.71
CA TYR A 113 6.90 12.11 16.27
C TYR A 113 6.33 11.63 14.93
N THR A 114 5.03 11.84 14.71
CA THR A 114 4.34 11.40 13.49
C THR A 114 4.46 12.38 12.32
N GLY A 115 5.02 13.58 12.52
CA GLY A 115 5.07 14.65 11.51
C GLY A 115 3.73 15.39 11.30
N HIS A 116 2.64 14.96 11.92
CA HIS A 116 1.35 15.65 11.88
C HIS A 116 1.46 17.07 12.42
N CYS A 117 0.69 17.99 11.83
CA CYS A 117 0.67 19.42 12.15
C CYS A 117 1.98 20.18 11.86
N ASN A 118 2.94 19.58 11.13
CA ASN A 118 4.07 20.34 10.60
C ASN A 118 3.61 21.46 9.65
N ASN A 119 2.56 21.19 8.88
CA ASN A 119 1.86 22.19 8.08
C ASN A 119 0.46 22.46 8.65
N ILE A 120 0.26 23.63 9.23
CA ILE A 120 -1.02 24.01 9.89
C ILE A 120 -2.19 24.01 8.90
N LYS A 121 -1.97 24.43 7.64
CA LYS A 121 -3.02 24.45 6.61
C LYS A 121 -3.37 23.06 6.09
N LYS A 122 -2.42 22.11 6.17
CA LYS A 122 -2.57 20.73 5.69
C LYS A 122 -1.92 19.78 6.69
N PRO A 123 -2.57 19.52 7.85
CA PRO A 123 -1.95 18.83 8.99
C PRO A 123 -1.34 17.45 8.68
N ARG A 124 -1.85 16.76 7.65
CA ARG A 124 -1.44 15.42 7.22
C ARG A 124 -0.32 15.42 6.15
N SER A 125 0.10 16.58 5.66
CA SER A 125 1.11 16.64 4.58
C SER A 125 2.49 16.26 5.11
N GLY A 126 3.02 15.13 4.63
CA GLY A 126 4.34 14.63 5.01
C GLY A 126 4.36 13.94 6.37
N ALA A 127 3.20 13.61 6.93
CA ALA A 127 3.10 12.83 8.16
C ALA A 127 3.24 11.32 7.87
N ALA A 128 3.65 10.56 8.89
CA ALA A 128 3.70 9.10 8.85
C ALA A 128 2.28 8.50 8.73
N TYR A 129 2.20 7.27 8.20
CA TYR A 129 0.93 6.55 7.95
C TYR A 129 -0.01 7.26 6.96
N GLU A 130 0.50 8.20 6.19
CA GLU A 130 -0.23 8.86 5.11
C GLU A 130 0.14 8.28 3.74
N LYS A 131 -0.79 8.40 2.80
CA LYS A 131 -0.56 7.93 1.43
C LYS A 131 0.59 8.68 0.75
N LEU A 132 1.40 7.96 -0.03
CA LEU A 132 2.38 8.59 -0.91
C LEU A 132 1.69 9.50 -1.93
N ARG A 133 2.26 10.70 -2.11
CA ARG A 133 1.74 11.67 -3.08
C ARG A 133 2.07 11.23 -4.49
N ARG A 134 1.08 11.22 -5.37
CA ARG A 134 1.26 10.97 -6.80
C ARG A 134 1.50 12.28 -7.55
N PHE A 135 2.58 12.35 -8.33
CA PHE A 135 2.84 13.46 -9.26
C PHE A 135 2.10 13.28 -10.60
N LEU A 136 1.89 12.02 -11.00
CA LEU A 136 1.14 11.62 -12.20
C LEU A 136 -0.03 10.72 -11.80
N PRO A 137 -1.11 10.67 -12.60
CA PRO A 137 -2.17 9.67 -12.43
C PRO A 137 -1.60 8.24 -12.36
N ALA A 138 -2.26 7.38 -11.60
CA ALA A 138 -1.88 5.98 -11.53
C ALA A 138 -2.19 5.28 -12.87
N ASP A 139 -1.29 4.39 -13.30
CA ASP A 139 -1.45 3.58 -14.50
C ASP A 139 -1.52 2.10 -14.08
N TYR A 140 -2.74 1.56 -14.07
CA TYR A 140 -3.06 0.17 -13.72
C TYR A 140 -3.84 -0.46 -14.88
N GLY A 141 -3.66 -1.76 -15.11
CA GLY A 141 -4.29 -2.45 -16.25
C GLY A 141 -5.82 -2.47 -16.19
N ASP A 142 -6.36 -2.52 -14.98
CA ASP A 142 -7.78 -2.44 -14.66
C ASP A 142 -8.24 -1.03 -14.25
N GLY A 143 -7.30 -0.08 -14.13
CA GLY A 143 -7.53 1.26 -13.61
C GLY A 143 -7.65 1.35 -12.07
N ILE A 144 -7.46 0.26 -11.35
CA ILE A 144 -7.60 0.19 -9.88
C ILE A 144 -6.30 -0.28 -9.21
N SER A 145 -5.85 -1.50 -9.51
CA SER A 145 -4.77 -2.14 -8.76
C SER A 145 -3.95 -3.16 -9.55
N SER A 146 -4.41 -3.64 -10.72
CA SER A 146 -3.66 -4.63 -11.48
C SER A 146 -2.44 -4.03 -12.16
N VAL A 147 -1.40 -4.84 -12.33
CA VAL A 147 -0.19 -4.42 -13.06
C VAL A 147 -0.57 -3.89 -14.43
N ARG A 148 -0.02 -2.74 -14.81
CA ARG A 148 -0.28 -2.12 -16.12
C ARG A 148 0.11 -3.04 -17.27
N LEU A 149 -0.53 -2.85 -18.42
CA LEU A 149 -0.15 -3.51 -19.66
C LEU A 149 0.95 -2.71 -20.40
N SER A 150 1.59 -3.38 -21.35
CA SER A 150 2.45 -2.73 -22.34
C SER A 150 1.65 -1.75 -23.20
N VAL A 151 2.33 -0.81 -23.85
CA VAL A 151 1.73 0.09 -24.86
C VAL A 151 1.07 -0.71 -25.98
N SER A 152 1.56 -1.92 -26.27
CA SER A 152 0.99 -2.85 -27.25
C SER A 152 -0.25 -3.62 -26.76
N GLY A 153 -0.63 -3.48 -25.48
CA GLY A 153 -1.71 -4.24 -24.84
C GLY A 153 -1.31 -5.62 -24.30
N ASN A 154 -0.05 -6.03 -24.46
CA ASN A 154 0.45 -7.32 -23.94
C ASN A 154 0.92 -7.21 -22.49
N GLU A 155 1.12 -8.34 -21.82
CA GLU A 155 1.74 -8.41 -20.49
C GLU A 155 3.17 -7.83 -20.50
N LEU A 156 3.61 -7.31 -19.35
CA LEU A 156 4.96 -6.79 -19.19
C LEU A 156 5.96 -7.95 -19.12
N ALA A 157 7.15 -7.72 -19.68
CA ALA A 157 8.25 -8.68 -19.58
C ALA A 157 8.62 -8.95 -18.11
N SER A 158 9.08 -10.17 -17.84
CA SER A 158 9.52 -10.57 -16.51
C SER A 158 10.61 -9.61 -15.98
N PRO A 159 10.44 -9.00 -14.80
CA PRO A 159 11.46 -8.14 -14.19
C PRO A 159 12.80 -8.85 -14.00
N ARG A 160 12.77 -10.17 -13.73
CA ARG A 160 13.99 -10.96 -13.57
C ARG A 160 14.75 -11.13 -14.88
N ALA A 161 14.03 -11.40 -15.98
CA ALA A 161 14.64 -11.52 -17.30
C ALA A 161 15.27 -10.18 -17.73
N LEU A 162 14.60 -9.05 -17.47
CA LEU A 162 15.15 -7.72 -17.72
C LEU A 162 16.39 -7.44 -16.86
N SER A 163 16.34 -7.77 -15.56
CA SER A 163 17.49 -7.59 -14.67
C SER A 163 18.71 -8.38 -15.15
N SER A 164 18.54 -9.63 -15.62
CA SER A 164 19.66 -10.41 -16.18
C SER A 164 20.26 -9.81 -17.46
N LEU A 165 19.50 -9.00 -18.20
CA LEU A 165 19.96 -8.35 -19.42
C LEU A 165 20.69 -7.02 -19.14
N PHE A 166 20.23 -6.27 -18.14
CA PHE A 166 20.66 -4.88 -17.91
C PHE A 166 21.51 -4.65 -16.66
N THR A 167 21.76 -5.68 -15.84
CA THR A 167 22.57 -5.53 -14.60
C THR A 167 23.97 -6.09 -14.85
N PRO A 168 24.97 -5.26 -15.22
CA PRO A 168 26.35 -5.73 -15.39
C PRO A 168 26.94 -6.16 -14.04
N SER A 169 28.04 -6.92 -14.10
CA SER A 169 28.81 -7.25 -12.90
C SER A 169 29.24 -5.97 -12.16
N PRO A 170 29.17 -5.96 -10.81
CA PRO A 170 29.65 -4.83 -10.03
C PRO A 170 31.09 -4.46 -10.41
N SER A 171 31.33 -3.19 -10.67
CA SER A 171 32.68 -2.65 -10.84
C SER A 171 32.96 -1.64 -9.73
N GLY A 172 34.21 -1.58 -9.27
CA GLY A 172 34.60 -0.62 -8.24
C GLY A 172 34.48 0.82 -8.74
N HIS A 173 34.05 1.73 -7.87
CA HIS A 173 34.05 3.16 -8.14
C HIS A 173 35.33 3.80 -7.58
N ALA A 174 36.15 4.41 -8.44
CA ALA A 174 37.41 5.03 -8.02
C ALA A 174 37.25 6.34 -7.22
N VAL A 175 36.06 6.96 -7.26
CA VAL A 175 35.81 8.31 -6.73
C VAL A 175 34.86 8.29 -5.52
N CYS A 176 34.10 7.22 -5.32
CA CYS A 176 33.09 7.14 -4.27
C CYS A 176 33.59 6.32 -3.08
N SER A 177 33.39 6.85 -1.87
CA SER A 177 33.57 6.08 -0.64
C SER A 177 32.51 4.98 -0.53
N LEU A 178 32.87 3.85 0.06
CA LEU A 178 31.94 2.78 0.42
C LEU A 178 30.81 3.27 1.36
N LEU A 179 31.03 4.36 2.10
CA LEU A 179 30.01 4.97 2.98
C LEU A 179 28.80 5.52 2.22
N LEU A 180 28.93 5.79 0.91
CA LEU A 180 27.86 6.41 0.13
C LEU A 180 26.58 5.57 0.12
N ALA A 181 26.69 4.26 -0.16
CA ALA A 181 25.54 3.37 -0.24
C ALA A 181 24.76 3.24 1.09
N PRO A 182 25.40 2.91 2.24
CA PRO A 182 24.68 2.82 3.51
C PRO A 182 24.15 4.17 3.98
N PHE A 183 24.83 5.29 3.71
CA PHE A 183 24.31 6.62 4.06
C PHE A 183 23.06 6.99 3.24
N LEU A 184 23.03 6.63 1.95
CA LEU A 184 21.84 6.82 1.12
C LEU A 184 20.68 5.90 1.55
N SER A 185 20.95 4.67 1.96
CA SER A 185 19.93 3.79 2.57
C SER A 185 19.37 4.42 3.84
N PHE A 186 20.24 4.93 4.73
CA PHE A 186 19.82 5.61 5.95
C PHE A 186 18.88 6.80 5.69
N ILE A 187 19.21 7.64 4.69
CA ILE A 187 18.33 8.74 4.29
C ILE A 187 17.00 8.23 3.73
N TYR A 188 17.04 7.22 2.86
CA TYR A 188 15.83 6.65 2.26
C TYR A 188 14.88 6.08 3.33
N ASP A 189 15.42 5.32 4.28
CA ASP A 189 14.67 4.67 5.34
C ASP A 189 14.07 5.69 6.35
N ASP A 190 14.65 6.88 6.50
CA ASP A 190 14.07 8.01 7.28
C ASP A 190 12.94 8.73 6.51
N MET A 191 12.90 8.61 5.18
CA MET A 191 11.92 9.30 4.34
C MET A 191 10.71 8.44 3.98
N VAL A 192 10.91 7.14 3.69
CA VAL A 192 9.89 6.27 3.11
C VAL A 192 10.00 4.87 3.66
N HIS A 193 8.88 4.36 4.17
CA HIS A 193 8.69 2.95 4.46
C HIS A 193 7.38 2.46 3.84
N VAL A 194 7.45 1.40 3.03
CA VAL A 194 6.26 0.75 2.46
C VAL A 194 6.19 -0.66 3.02
N PRO A 195 5.31 -0.92 4.00
CA PRO A 195 5.25 -2.20 4.67
C PRO A 195 4.62 -3.27 3.77
N SER A 196 5.03 -4.51 4.01
CA SER A 196 4.49 -5.73 3.39
C SER A 196 3.49 -6.39 4.35
N ASN A 197 2.37 -6.87 3.83
CA ASN A 197 1.31 -7.51 4.61
C ASN A 197 1.57 -9.01 4.92
N ARG A 198 2.80 -9.49 4.78
CA ARG A 198 3.15 -10.89 5.09
C ARG A 198 3.49 -11.00 6.59
N ILE A 199 2.74 -11.80 7.33
CA ILE A 199 2.87 -11.97 8.80
C ILE A 199 3.48 -13.34 9.12
N PHE A 200 4.34 -13.42 10.15
CA PHE A 200 4.86 -14.65 10.71
C PHE A 200 4.77 -14.63 12.25
N LYS A 201 4.71 -15.82 12.87
CA LYS A 201 4.81 -15.98 14.32
C LYS A 201 6.29 -16.01 14.71
N ARG A 202 6.75 -14.97 15.41
CA ARG A 202 8.09 -14.93 16.00
C ARG A 202 8.09 -15.82 17.24
N GLU A 203 9.03 -16.76 17.34
CA GLU A 203 9.33 -17.46 18.60
C GLU A 203 9.92 -16.48 19.64
#